data_AF-A0A2A4NS20-F1
#
_entry.id   AF-A0A2A4NS20-F1
#
_cell.length_a   1.000
_cell.length_b   1.000
_cell.length_c   1.000
_cell.angle_alpha   90.00
_cell.angle_beta   90.00
_cell.angle_gamma   90.00
#
_symmetry.space_group_name_H-M   'P 1'
#
loop_
_entity.id
_entity.type
_entity.pdbx_description
1 polymer ?
#
loop_
_entity_poly.entity_id
_entity_poly.type
_entity_poly.pdbx_seq_one_letter_code
_entity_poly.pdbx_strand_id
1 'polypeptide(L)'
;MPSNLDTQIKGTAIAGPQLLDALVRLPSGGFSKAEFASALVAVGLPEANDGDLVRRVMQFLKRKGLIDYHEDAASWSLTPLGQMRLPTPTLPLLENPEPVMSEPTTPPPSGFWDRLSGGFRVSLSHLACLAIIAALVAINASFAWELGEDPILRWAFVAGLMASDLLRPLLIARGLWDFDQWRLGRGTLAFLITFALAPVSILSSTTVISASLFLGEEQNQQAEAQNDTRQLLITRQVRLQAEVDQLWLDWETECQRGGCGHLADKIEAEAKVAEQAAKEQLAQIISLTEAGNQPSDFIARAVKTFAKLRLFGEGRNLLIPLLLALTLEIAALFGPALLLGRR
;
A
#
# COMPACT_ATOMS: atom_id res chain seq x y z
N MET A 1 12.52 6.42 -20.63
CA MET A 1 13.80 6.97 -20.12
C MET A 1 14.72 5.83 -19.73
N PRO A 2 15.98 5.79 -20.17
CA PRO A 2 16.90 4.71 -19.83
C PRO A 2 17.19 4.76 -18.33
N SER A 3 16.91 3.67 -17.62
CA SER A 3 17.39 3.50 -16.26
C SER A 3 18.90 3.39 -16.32
N ASN A 4 19.64 4.29 -15.66
CA ASN A 4 21.08 4.17 -15.61
C ASN A 4 21.44 2.78 -15.01
N LEU A 5 22.17 1.98 -15.79
CA LEU A 5 22.65 0.64 -15.42
C LEU A 5 24.10 0.66 -14.94
N ASP A 6 24.75 1.82 -14.92
CA ASP A 6 26.07 2.00 -14.32
C ASP A 6 26.00 1.67 -12.83
N THR A 7 26.93 0.83 -12.37
CA THR A 7 26.98 0.41 -10.98
C THR A 7 28.41 0.15 -10.53
N GLN A 8 28.66 0.27 -9.23
CA GLN A 8 29.93 -0.13 -8.62
C GLN A 8 29.65 -1.24 -7.62
N ILE A 9 30.24 -2.41 -7.85
CA ILE A 9 30.07 -3.59 -7.00
C ILE A 9 31.45 -4.07 -6.57
N LYS A 10 31.70 -4.12 -5.26
CA LYS A 10 33.01 -4.45 -4.66
C LYS A 10 34.18 -3.60 -5.21
N GLY A 11 33.95 -2.31 -5.46
CA GLY A 11 34.98 -1.42 -6.00
C GLY A 11 35.18 -1.53 -7.51
N THR A 12 34.68 -2.58 -8.17
CA THR A 12 34.66 -2.70 -9.62
C THR A 12 33.53 -1.87 -10.20
N ALA A 13 33.86 -0.88 -11.03
CA ALA A 13 32.88 -0.13 -11.81
C ALA A 13 32.45 -0.96 -13.02
N ILE A 14 31.14 -1.15 -13.16
CA ILE A 14 30.54 -1.90 -14.25
C ILE A 14 29.70 -0.93 -15.06
N ALA A 15 30.08 -0.73 -16.32
CA ALA A 15 29.37 0.18 -17.21
C ALA A 15 28.06 -0.46 -17.69
N GLY A 16 26.99 0.33 -17.74
CA GLY A 16 25.68 -0.10 -18.22
C GLY A 16 25.69 -0.75 -19.62
N PRO A 17 26.44 -0.23 -20.61
CA PRO A 17 26.56 -0.85 -21.93
C PRO A 17 27.15 -2.26 -21.87
N GLN A 18 28.13 -2.51 -21.01
CA GLN A 18 28.74 -3.84 -20.87
C GLN A 18 27.73 -4.86 -20.30
N LEU A 19 26.88 -4.43 -19.36
CA LEU A 19 25.81 -5.27 -18.84
C LEU A 19 24.76 -5.59 -19.90
N LEU A 20 24.41 -4.61 -20.75
CA LEU A 20 23.45 -4.81 -21.83
C LEU A 20 24.00 -5.79 -22.88
N ASP A 21 25.22 -5.58 -23.33
CA ASP A 21 25.88 -6.47 -24.30
C ASP A 21 26.02 -7.90 -23.75
N ALA A 22 26.31 -8.05 -22.46
CA ALA A 22 26.36 -9.36 -21.82
C ALA A 22 24.98 -10.03 -21.80
N LEU A 23 23.90 -9.28 -21.53
CA LEU A 23 22.52 -9.78 -21.53
C LEU A 23 22.03 -10.15 -22.94
N VAL A 24 22.43 -9.41 -23.99
CA VAL A 24 22.10 -9.72 -25.40
C VAL A 24 22.69 -11.06 -25.83
N ARG A 25 23.85 -11.44 -25.28
CA ARG A 25 24.55 -12.69 -25.62
C ARG A 25 23.96 -13.93 -24.94
N LEU A 26 23.00 -13.77 -24.03
CA LEU A 26 22.42 -14.89 -23.31
C LEU A 26 21.34 -15.59 -24.14
N PRO A 27 21.20 -16.92 -23.98
CA PRO A 27 20.10 -17.66 -24.60
C PRO A 27 18.74 -17.14 -24.14
N SER A 28 17.83 -16.94 -25.10
CA SER A 28 16.48 -16.44 -24.88
C SER A 28 15.59 -17.39 -24.07
N GLY A 29 15.89 -18.71 -24.12
CA GLY A 29 15.18 -19.76 -23.38
C GLY A 29 15.55 -19.86 -21.89
N GLY A 30 16.48 -19.03 -21.42
CA GLY A 30 16.99 -19.03 -20.06
C GLY A 30 18.46 -19.44 -19.99
N PHE A 31 19.14 -18.98 -18.95
CA PHE A 31 20.59 -19.09 -18.77
C PHE A 31 20.98 -19.46 -17.34
N SER A 32 22.17 -20.03 -17.18
CA SER A 32 22.78 -20.33 -15.90
C SER A 32 23.67 -19.19 -15.39
N LYS A 33 24.03 -19.23 -14.11
CA LYS A 33 25.00 -18.29 -13.53
C LYS A 33 26.36 -18.36 -14.22
N ALA A 34 26.80 -19.56 -14.65
CA ALA A 34 28.08 -19.76 -15.32
C ALA A 34 28.07 -19.18 -16.74
N GLU A 35 26.96 -19.32 -17.47
CA GLU A 35 26.77 -18.70 -18.77
C GLU A 35 26.77 -17.17 -18.66
N PHE A 36 26.12 -16.63 -17.63
CA PHE A 36 26.15 -15.19 -17.37
C PHE A 36 27.55 -14.68 -17.02
N ALA A 37 28.31 -15.40 -16.19
CA ALA A 37 29.71 -15.09 -15.90
C ALA A 37 30.55 -15.06 -17.19
N SER A 38 30.37 -16.07 -18.05
CA SER A 38 31.09 -16.18 -19.33
C SER A 38 30.74 -15.03 -20.28
N ALA A 39 29.47 -14.61 -20.32
CA ALA A 39 29.03 -13.46 -21.12
C ALA A 39 29.64 -12.14 -20.64
N LEU A 40 29.76 -11.93 -19.32
CA LEU A 40 30.41 -10.76 -18.74
C LEU A 40 31.91 -10.71 -19.07
N VAL A 41 32.61 -11.84 -18.95
CA VAL A 41 34.03 -11.94 -19.35
C VAL A 41 34.19 -11.60 -20.83
N ALA A 42 33.30 -12.11 -21.69
CA ALA A 42 33.33 -11.89 -23.14
C ALA A 42 33.06 -10.43 -23.57
N VAL A 43 32.54 -9.59 -22.67
CA VAL A 43 32.28 -8.15 -22.88
C VAL A 43 33.35 -7.27 -22.19
N GLY A 44 34.40 -7.90 -21.65
CA GLY A 44 35.56 -7.19 -21.10
C GLY A 44 35.49 -6.94 -19.59
N LEU A 45 34.72 -7.74 -18.84
CA LEU A 45 34.73 -7.75 -17.37
C LEU A 45 35.41 -9.02 -16.83
N PRO A 46 36.76 -9.11 -16.86
CA PRO A 46 37.49 -10.30 -16.43
C PRO A 46 37.30 -10.65 -14.95
N GLU A 47 36.91 -9.68 -14.12
CA GLU A 47 36.57 -9.86 -12.71
C GLU A 47 35.32 -10.74 -12.50
N ALA A 48 34.54 -11.00 -13.56
CA ALA A 48 33.40 -11.90 -13.53
C ALA A 48 33.77 -13.39 -13.32
N ASN A 49 35.07 -13.71 -13.23
CA ASN A 49 35.54 -14.98 -12.69
C ASN A 49 35.30 -15.13 -11.18
N ASP A 50 35.11 -14.03 -10.43
CA ASP A 50 34.63 -14.06 -9.04
C ASP A 50 33.13 -14.38 -9.01
N GLY A 51 32.79 -15.60 -8.60
CA GLY A 51 31.40 -16.03 -8.47
C GLY A 51 30.55 -15.18 -7.51
N ASP A 52 31.14 -14.46 -6.56
CA ASP A 52 30.38 -13.54 -5.69
C ASP A 52 30.09 -12.20 -6.38
N LEU A 53 30.97 -11.72 -7.27
CA LEU A 53 30.71 -10.54 -8.10
C LEU A 53 29.51 -10.81 -9.03
N VAL A 54 29.54 -11.93 -9.77
CA VAL A 54 28.45 -12.35 -10.67
C VAL A 54 27.13 -12.45 -9.93
N ARG A 55 27.13 -13.04 -8.73
CA ARG A 55 25.93 -13.14 -7.88
C ARG A 55 25.35 -11.77 -7.54
N ARG A 56 26.18 -10.80 -7.17
CA ARG A 56 25.75 -9.44 -6.82
C ARG A 56 25.25 -8.67 -8.04
N VAL A 57 25.86 -8.86 -9.21
CA VAL A 57 25.39 -8.30 -10.48
C VAL A 57 24.01 -8.87 -10.83
N MET A 58 23.81 -10.18 -10.72
CA MET A 58 22.50 -10.81 -10.97
C MET A 58 21.44 -10.30 -9.99
N GLN A 59 21.78 -10.13 -8.71
CA GLN A 59 20.87 -9.53 -7.73
C GLN A 59 20.52 -8.08 -8.07
N PHE A 60 21.48 -7.30 -8.56
CA PHE A 60 21.23 -5.94 -9.03
C PHE A 60 20.27 -5.93 -10.23
N LEU A 61 20.49 -6.78 -11.23
CA LEU A 61 19.62 -6.91 -12.41
C LEU A 61 18.23 -7.42 -12.04
N LYS A 62 18.12 -8.33 -11.08
CA LYS A 62 16.83 -8.78 -10.52
C LYS A 62 16.08 -7.64 -9.85
N ARG A 63 16.74 -6.83 -9.02
CA ARG A 63 16.13 -5.63 -8.39
C ARG A 63 15.69 -4.58 -9.41
N LYS A 64 16.37 -4.49 -10.55
CA LYS A 64 15.98 -3.62 -11.68
C LYS A 64 14.87 -4.23 -12.55
N GLY A 65 14.43 -5.44 -12.25
CA GLY A 65 13.37 -6.15 -12.96
C GLY A 65 13.78 -6.59 -14.36
N LEU A 66 15.07 -6.75 -14.65
CA LEU A 66 15.57 -7.14 -15.98
C LEU A 66 15.67 -8.67 -16.13
N ILE A 67 15.96 -9.37 -15.05
CA ILE A 67 16.06 -10.83 -15.01
C ILE A 67 15.23 -11.38 -13.86
N ASP A 68 14.77 -12.62 -13.99
CA ASP A 68 14.13 -13.36 -12.91
C ASP A 68 14.63 -14.80 -12.84
N TYR A 69 14.39 -15.46 -11.71
CA TYR A 69 14.77 -16.84 -11.48
C TYR A 69 13.52 -17.72 -11.43
N HIS A 70 13.49 -18.77 -12.26
CA HIS A 70 12.42 -19.76 -12.27
C HIS A 70 12.85 -20.97 -11.44
N GLU A 71 12.19 -21.19 -10.30
CA GLU A 71 12.49 -22.30 -9.40
C GLU A 71 12.25 -23.66 -10.07
N ASP A 72 11.20 -23.78 -10.89
CA ASP A 72 10.81 -25.03 -11.57
C ASP A 72 11.87 -25.55 -12.57
N ALA A 73 12.57 -24.63 -13.25
CA ALA A 73 13.57 -24.95 -14.26
C ALA A 73 15.02 -24.75 -13.76
N ALA A 74 15.18 -24.29 -12.50
CA ALA A 74 16.45 -23.88 -11.91
C ALA A 74 17.29 -22.94 -12.81
N SER A 75 16.62 -22.07 -13.58
CA SER A 75 17.23 -21.24 -14.62
C SER A 75 16.86 -19.77 -14.45
N TRP A 76 17.75 -18.89 -14.92
CA TRP A 76 17.48 -17.46 -15.00
C TRP A 76 16.91 -17.11 -16.37
N SER A 77 16.06 -16.11 -16.46
CA SER A 77 15.53 -15.63 -17.75
C SER A 77 15.45 -14.11 -17.76
N LEU A 78 15.39 -13.53 -18.97
CA LEU A 78 15.06 -12.13 -19.15
C LEU A 78 13.56 -11.93 -18.92
N THR A 79 13.19 -10.94 -18.11
CA THR A 79 11.78 -10.55 -17.96
C THR A 79 11.27 -9.92 -19.26
N PRO A 80 9.94 -9.83 -19.48
CA PRO A 80 9.39 -9.11 -20.63
C PRO A 80 9.89 -7.65 -20.71
N LEU A 81 10.10 -7.02 -19.55
CA LEU A 81 10.65 -5.67 -19.45
C LEU A 81 12.15 -5.63 -19.80
N GLY A 82 12.91 -6.66 -19.44
CA GLY A 82 14.30 -6.85 -19.86
C GLY A 82 14.41 -7.01 -21.37
N GLN A 83 13.55 -7.83 -21.98
CA GLN A 83 13.52 -8.06 -23.42
C GLN A 83 13.21 -6.78 -24.21
N MET A 84 12.26 -5.95 -23.75
CA MET A 84 11.95 -4.66 -24.38
C MET A 84 13.09 -3.63 -24.30
N ARG A 85 14.03 -3.81 -23.37
CA ARG A 85 15.14 -2.87 -23.13
C ARG A 85 16.45 -3.25 -23.81
N LEU A 86 16.55 -4.49 -24.29
CA LEU A 86 17.73 -4.93 -25.01
C LEU A 86 17.65 -4.44 -26.46
N PRO A 87 18.75 -3.91 -27.03
CA PRO A 87 18.80 -3.59 -28.44
C PRO A 87 18.61 -4.89 -29.23
N THR A 88 17.50 -4.99 -29.97
CA THR A 88 17.27 -6.09 -30.89
C THR A 88 18.40 -6.10 -31.92
N PRO A 89 19.06 -7.24 -32.19
CA PRO A 89 20.07 -7.31 -33.25
C PRO A 89 19.42 -6.89 -34.56
N THR A 90 19.78 -5.70 -35.05
CA THR A 90 19.41 -5.26 -36.39
C THR A 90 20.19 -6.12 -37.36
N LEU A 91 19.47 -6.97 -38.11
CA LEU A 91 20.02 -7.71 -39.23
C LEU A 91 20.81 -6.77 -40.15
N PRO A 92 21.98 -7.17 -40.66
CA PRO A 92 22.66 -6.40 -41.70
C PRO A 92 21.69 -6.24 -42.87
N LEU A 93 21.48 -4.99 -43.31
CA LEU A 93 20.65 -4.63 -44.46
C LEU A 93 21.22 -5.30 -45.72
N LEU A 94 20.77 -6.53 -45.98
CA LEU A 94 20.87 -7.12 -47.30
C LEU A 94 19.81 -6.46 -48.19
N GLU A 95 20.28 -6.01 -49.34
CA GLU A 95 19.51 -5.48 -50.45
C GLU A 95 18.29 -6.36 -50.73
N ASN A 96 17.13 -5.73 -50.70
CA ASN A 96 15.79 -6.28 -50.92
C ASN A 96 15.74 -7.22 -52.15
N PRO A 97 15.40 -8.51 -52.00
CA PRO A 97 14.56 -9.19 -52.96
C PRO A 97 13.10 -9.08 -52.48
N GLU A 98 12.22 -8.89 -53.46
CA GLU A 98 10.78 -8.62 -53.36
C GLU A 98 10.02 -9.30 -52.20
N PRO A 99 8.95 -8.65 -51.68
CA PRO A 99 8.18 -9.16 -50.56
C PRO A 99 7.47 -10.46 -50.94
N VAL A 100 8.05 -11.60 -50.55
CA VAL A 100 7.30 -12.83 -50.42
C VAL A 100 6.29 -12.60 -49.29
N MET A 101 5.03 -12.44 -49.68
CA MET A 101 3.88 -12.47 -48.77
C MET A 101 4.06 -13.64 -47.81
N SER A 102 4.46 -13.33 -46.58
CA SER A 102 4.39 -14.27 -45.49
C SER A 102 2.92 -14.50 -45.21
N GLU A 103 2.46 -15.73 -45.40
CA GLU A 103 1.16 -16.20 -44.95
C GLU A 103 0.92 -15.74 -43.50
N PRO A 104 -0.34 -15.44 -43.13
CA PRO A 104 -0.66 -14.99 -41.78
C PRO A 104 -0.24 -16.10 -40.81
N THR A 105 0.82 -15.86 -40.04
CA THR A 105 1.21 -16.71 -38.91
C THR A 105 0.02 -16.77 -37.97
N THR A 106 -0.78 -17.82 -38.10
CA THR A 106 -1.87 -18.12 -37.18
C THR A 106 -1.27 -18.16 -35.77
N PRO A 107 -1.80 -17.37 -34.82
CA PRO A 107 -1.35 -17.47 -33.43
C PRO A 107 -1.51 -18.93 -32.98
N PRO A 108 -0.57 -19.47 -32.18
CA PRO A 108 -0.71 -20.83 -31.67
C PRO A 108 -2.10 -20.98 -31.03
N PRO A 109 -2.76 -22.14 -31.20
CA PRO A 109 -4.12 -22.32 -30.70
C PRO A 109 -4.12 -22.02 -29.20
N SER A 110 -4.74 -20.89 -28.84
CA SER A 110 -4.86 -20.47 -27.44
C SER A 110 -5.50 -21.60 -26.68
N GLY A 111 -4.73 -22.20 -25.76
CA GLY A 111 -5.21 -23.31 -24.96
C GLY A 111 -6.47 -22.88 -24.20
N PHE A 112 -7.34 -23.84 -23.87
CA PHE A 112 -8.50 -23.59 -23.01
C PHE A 112 -8.11 -22.80 -21.75
N TRP A 113 -6.93 -23.11 -21.17
CA TRP A 113 -6.36 -22.42 -20.01
C TRP A 113 -5.93 -20.97 -20.27
N ASP A 114 -5.48 -20.62 -21.47
CA ASP A 114 -5.16 -19.22 -21.84
C ASP A 114 -6.42 -18.38 -22.02
N ARG A 115 -7.48 -18.97 -22.59
CA ARG A 115 -8.79 -18.31 -22.70
C ARG A 115 -9.45 -18.14 -21.34
N LEU A 116 -9.33 -19.13 -20.47
CA LEU A 116 -9.93 -19.11 -19.13
C LEU A 116 -9.16 -18.16 -18.19
N SER A 117 -7.83 -18.15 -18.24
CA SER A 117 -7.02 -17.18 -17.49
C SER A 117 -7.18 -15.75 -18.02
N GLY A 118 -7.32 -15.57 -19.34
CA GLY A 118 -7.68 -14.29 -19.96
C GLY A 118 -9.05 -13.79 -19.49
N GLY A 119 -10.07 -14.65 -19.53
CA GLY A 119 -11.42 -14.33 -19.05
C GLY A 119 -11.45 -14.01 -17.55
N PHE A 120 -10.71 -14.77 -16.74
CA PHE A 120 -10.61 -14.51 -15.30
C PHE A 120 -9.93 -13.17 -14.99
N ARG A 121 -8.83 -12.83 -15.69
CA ARG A 121 -8.15 -11.53 -15.54
C ARG A 121 -9.06 -10.36 -15.91
N VAL A 122 -9.82 -10.49 -16.99
CA VAL A 122 -10.79 -9.47 -17.42
C VAL A 122 -11.91 -9.34 -16.38
N SER A 123 -12.46 -10.45 -15.89
CA SER A 123 -13.48 -10.45 -14.83
C SER A 123 -12.97 -9.79 -13.53
N LEU A 124 -11.76 -10.14 -13.08
CA LEU A 124 -11.14 -9.54 -11.91
C LEU A 124 -10.93 -8.03 -12.09
N SER A 125 -10.52 -7.59 -13.28
CA SER A 125 -10.34 -6.17 -13.58
C SER A 125 -11.66 -5.38 -13.58
N HIS A 126 -12.74 -5.98 -14.09
CA HIS A 126 -14.08 -5.40 -14.00
C HIS A 126 -14.56 -5.30 -12.56
N LEU A 127 -14.34 -6.35 -11.76
CA LEU A 127 -14.71 -6.37 -10.35
C LEU A 127 -13.93 -5.30 -9.56
N ALA A 128 -12.63 -5.15 -9.82
CA ALA A 128 -11.82 -4.09 -9.24
C ALA A 128 -12.32 -2.69 -9.62
N CYS A 129 -12.67 -2.45 -10.89
CA CYS A 129 -13.22 -1.16 -11.32
C CYS A 129 -14.59 -0.87 -10.69
N LEU A 130 -15.48 -1.86 -10.62
CA LEU A 130 -16.78 -1.72 -9.95
C LEU A 130 -16.61 -1.43 -8.47
N ALA A 131 -15.66 -2.09 -7.79
CA ALA A 131 -15.35 -1.83 -6.39
C ALA A 131 -14.84 -0.40 -6.17
N ILE A 132 -13.96 0.09 -7.05
CA ILE A 132 -13.44 1.47 -6.99
C ILE A 132 -14.56 2.49 -7.23
N ILE A 133 -15.41 2.29 -8.23
CA ILE A 133 -16.57 3.16 -8.48
C ILE A 133 -17.52 3.15 -7.29
N ALA A 134 -17.84 1.97 -6.75
CA ALA A 134 -18.72 1.84 -5.59
C ALA A 134 -18.15 2.53 -4.36
N ALA A 135 -16.83 2.44 -4.13
CA ALA A 135 -16.16 3.16 -3.05
C ALA A 135 -16.25 4.68 -3.22
N LEU A 136 -16.03 5.19 -4.43
CA LEU A 136 -16.11 6.62 -4.75
C LEU A 136 -17.53 7.16 -4.53
N VAL A 137 -18.52 6.43 -5.04
CA VAL A 137 -19.95 6.71 -4.83
C VAL A 137 -20.30 6.72 -3.35
N ALA A 138 -19.79 5.77 -2.56
CA ALA A 138 -20.04 5.71 -1.12
C ALA A 138 -19.44 6.92 -0.37
N ILE A 139 -18.20 7.31 -0.72
CA ILE A 139 -17.51 8.48 -0.13
C ILE A 139 -18.26 9.78 -0.44
N ASN A 140 -18.64 9.98 -1.69
CA ASN A 140 -19.35 11.20 -2.08
C ASN A 140 -20.80 11.21 -1.57
N ALA A 141 -21.45 10.05 -1.46
CA ALA A 141 -22.77 9.93 -0.83
C ALA A 141 -22.71 10.25 0.67
N SER A 142 -21.68 9.80 1.40
CA SER A 142 -21.51 10.16 2.81
C SER A 142 -21.27 11.66 2.99
N PHE A 143 -20.45 12.26 2.12
CA PHE A 143 -20.26 13.72 2.11
C PHE A 143 -21.58 14.48 1.87
N ALA A 144 -22.31 14.08 0.84
CA ALA A 144 -23.59 14.70 0.49
C ALA A 144 -24.63 14.58 1.61
N TRP A 145 -24.59 13.46 2.33
CA TRP A 145 -25.44 13.22 3.48
C TRP A 145 -25.15 14.18 4.64
N GLU A 146 -23.88 14.52 4.86
CA GLU A 146 -23.46 15.47 5.90
C GLU A 146 -23.71 16.93 5.52
N LEU A 147 -23.78 17.27 4.23
CA LEU A 147 -23.93 18.65 3.76
C LEU A 147 -25.34 19.25 3.92
N GLY A 148 -26.38 18.41 3.98
CA GLY A 148 -27.78 18.86 3.99
C GLY A 148 -28.37 18.93 5.38
N GLU A 149 -28.72 20.13 5.87
CA GLU A 149 -29.52 20.30 7.09
C GLU A 149 -30.97 19.83 6.86
N ASP A 150 -31.54 20.18 5.70
CA ASP A 150 -32.88 19.76 5.30
C ASP A 150 -32.91 18.37 4.64
N PRO A 151 -33.89 17.52 4.97
CA PRO A 151 -33.97 16.16 4.45
C PRO A 151 -34.12 16.12 2.92
N ILE A 152 -34.88 17.05 2.34
CA ILE A 152 -35.11 17.11 0.88
C ILE A 152 -33.83 17.48 0.13
N LEU A 153 -33.13 18.51 0.61
CA LEU A 153 -31.85 18.95 0.04
C LEU A 153 -30.78 17.87 0.19
N ARG A 154 -30.73 17.18 1.32
CA ARG A 154 -29.81 16.07 1.55
C ARG A 154 -29.96 14.96 0.50
N TRP A 155 -31.19 14.49 0.26
CA TRP A 155 -31.46 13.50 -0.77
C TRP A 155 -31.13 14.01 -2.17
N ALA A 156 -31.40 15.28 -2.46
CA ALA A 156 -31.05 15.88 -3.75
C ALA A 156 -29.53 15.94 -3.97
N PHE A 157 -28.75 16.31 -2.95
CA PHE A 157 -27.28 16.31 -3.03
C PHE A 157 -26.72 14.90 -3.19
N VAL A 158 -27.22 13.92 -2.41
CA VAL A 158 -26.80 12.52 -2.52
C VAL A 158 -27.07 11.99 -3.92
N ALA A 159 -28.30 12.14 -4.41
CA ALA A 159 -28.68 11.69 -5.75
C ALA A 159 -27.84 12.39 -6.84
N GLY A 160 -27.62 13.70 -6.72
CA GLY A 160 -26.82 14.48 -7.66
C GLY A 160 -25.35 14.05 -7.72
N LEU A 161 -24.72 13.83 -6.57
CA LEU A 161 -23.32 13.40 -6.49
C LEU A 161 -23.15 11.95 -6.96
N MET A 162 -24.02 11.03 -6.54
CA MET A 162 -24.00 9.64 -7.04
C MET A 162 -24.21 9.59 -8.56
N ALA A 163 -25.13 10.41 -9.10
CA ALA A 163 -25.34 10.49 -10.54
C ALA A 163 -24.11 11.03 -11.27
N SER A 164 -23.44 12.06 -10.73
CA SER A 164 -22.18 12.58 -11.25
C SER A 164 -21.07 11.53 -11.28
N ASP A 165 -20.96 10.72 -10.22
CA ASP A 165 -19.94 9.67 -10.09
C ASP A 165 -20.13 8.54 -11.10
N LEU A 166 -21.37 8.18 -11.39
CA LEU A 166 -21.69 7.17 -12.41
C LEU A 166 -21.59 7.74 -13.83
N LEU A 167 -21.91 9.02 -14.01
CA LEU A 167 -21.89 9.69 -15.32
C LEU A 167 -20.47 9.87 -15.86
N ARG A 168 -19.51 10.25 -15.01
CA ARG A 168 -18.15 10.60 -15.45
C ARG A 168 -17.39 9.45 -16.14
N PRO A 169 -17.33 8.22 -15.61
CA PRO A 169 -16.68 7.11 -16.30
C PRO A 169 -17.37 6.75 -17.62
N LEU A 170 -18.70 6.88 -17.68
CA LEU A 170 -19.47 6.66 -18.91
C LEU A 170 -19.14 7.71 -19.98
N LEU A 171 -19.01 8.98 -19.59
CA LEU A 171 -18.62 10.06 -20.50
C LEU A 171 -17.21 9.88 -21.05
N ILE A 172 -16.24 9.43 -20.23
CA ILE A 172 -14.89 9.11 -20.73
C ILE A 172 -14.94 7.94 -21.70
N ALA A 173 -15.61 6.84 -21.35
CA ALA A 173 -15.72 5.69 -22.23
C ALA A 173 -16.39 6.05 -23.56
N ARG A 174 -17.46 6.85 -23.51
CA ARG A 174 -18.16 7.37 -24.69
C ARG A 174 -17.27 8.32 -25.51
N GLY A 175 -16.50 9.16 -24.84
CA GLY A 175 -15.55 10.07 -25.45
C GLY A 175 -14.49 9.32 -26.25
N LEU A 176 -13.82 8.34 -25.63
CA LEU A 176 -12.84 7.48 -26.31
C LEU A 176 -13.44 6.77 -27.53
N TRP A 177 -14.66 6.23 -27.40
CA TRP A 177 -15.37 5.63 -28.52
C TRP A 177 -15.61 6.64 -29.65
N ASP A 178 -16.10 7.85 -29.34
CA ASP A 178 -16.33 8.87 -30.38
C ASP A 178 -15.04 9.31 -31.08
N PHE A 179 -13.90 9.32 -30.39
CA PHE A 179 -12.59 9.57 -31.02
C PHE A 179 -12.19 8.46 -31.98
N ASP A 180 -12.42 7.19 -31.63
CA ASP A 180 -12.16 6.05 -32.51
C ASP A 180 -13.02 6.12 -33.79
N GLN A 181 -14.25 6.62 -33.68
CA GLN A 181 -15.14 6.87 -34.82
C GLN A 181 -14.92 8.20 -35.54
N TRP A 182 -13.80 8.90 -35.30
CA TRP A 182 -13.48 10.21 -35.90
C TRP A 182 -14.52 11.32 -35.61
N ARG A 183 -15.37 11.16 -34.61
CA ARG A 183 -16.38 12.14 -34.19
C ARG A 183 -15.82 13.09 -33.14
N LEU A 184 -14.78 13.83 -33.52
CA LEU A 184 -13.99 14.67 -32.62
C LEU A 184 -14.85 15.60 -31.76
N GLY A 185 -15.80 16.34 -32.34
CA GLY A 185 -16.60 17.32 -31.59
C GLY A 185 -17.41 16.73 -30.42
N ARG A 186 -17.98 15.53 -30.59
CA ARG A 186 -18.73 14.85 -29.52
C ARG A 186 -17.80 14.28 -28.47
N GLY A 187 -16.66 13.72 -28.89
CA GLY A 187 -15.60 13.26 -27.99
C GLY A 187 -15.09 14.40 -27.10
N THR A 188 -14.75 15.55 -27.69
CA THR A 188 -14.26 16.72 -26.95
C THR A 188 -15.29 17.24 -25.96
N LEU A 189 -16.57 17.31 -26.35
CA LEU A 189 -17.65 17.72 -25.45
C LEU A 189 -17.77 16.78 -24.23
N ALA A 190 -17.70 15.48 -24.44
CA ALA A 190 -17.77 14.50 -23.35
C ALA A 190 -16.60 14.65 -22.37
N PHE A 191 -15.39 14.89 -22.86
CA PHE A 191 -14.23 15.18 -22.01
C PHE A 191 -14.39 16.50 -21.26
N LEU A 192 -14.83 17.57 -21.92
CA LEU A 192 -15.03 18.88 -21.28
C LEU A 192 -16.01 18.79 -20.10
N ILE A 193 -17.14 18.10 -20.28
CA ILE A 193 -18.12 17.89 -19.19
C ILE A 193 -17.49 17.09 -18.05
N THR A 194 -16.74 16.02 -18.38
CA THR A 194 -16.07 15.19 -17.36
C THR A 194 -15.05 16.00 -16.55
N PHE A 195 -14.20 16.77 -17.22
CA PHE A 195 -13.19 17.61 -16.55
C PHE A 195 -13.82 18.76 -15.76
N ALA A 196 -14.96 19.29 -16.19
CA ALA A 196 -15.70 20.30 -15.42
C ALA A 196 -16.28 19.73 -14.11
N LEU A 197 -16.66 18.46 -14.09
CA LEU A 197 -17.22 17.79 -12.91
C LEU A 197 -16.14 17.21 -11.96
N ALA A 198 -14.90 17.01 -12.45
CA ALA A 198 -13.83 16.40 -11.66
C ALA A 198 -13.43 17.19 -10.38
N PRO A 199 -13.30 18.54 -10.40
CA PRO A 199 -12.91 19.29 -9.21
C PRO A 199 -13.86 19.11 -8.02
N VAL A 200 -15.18 19.03 -8.28
CA VAL A 200 -16.20 18.88 -7.24
C VAL A 200 -16.01 17.55 -6.51
N SER A 201 -15.76 16.47 -7.27
CA SER A 201 -15.58 15.15 -6.69
C SER A 201 -14.25 15.01 -5.96
N ILE A 202 -13.17 15.56 -6.51
CA ILE A 202 -11.85 15.58 -5.84
C ILE A 202 -11.97 16.31 -4.50
N LEU A 203 -12.61 17.48 -4.47
CA LEU A 203 -12.81 18.26 -3.23
C LEU A 203 -13.66 17.49 -2.22
N SER A 204 -14.75 16.87 -2.65
CA SER A 204 -15.62 16.07 -1.79
C SER A 204 -14.87 14.88 -1.16
N SER A 205 -14.24 14.05 -2.00
CA SER A 205 -13.45 12.89 -1.55
C SER A 205 -12.29 13.30 -0.64
N THR A 206 -11.57 14.38 -0.98
CA THR A 206 -10.48 14.92 -0.14
C THR A 206 -10.98 15.32 1.24
N THR A 207 -12.16 15.95 1.31
CA THR A 207 -12.75 16.42 2.57
C THR A 207 -13.11 15.25 3.48
N VAL A 208 -13.80 14.22 2.96
CA VAL A 208 -14.17 13.03 3.74
C VAL A 208 -12.94 12.25 4.19
N ILE A 209 -11.97 12.05 3.29
CA ILE A 209 -10.73 11.36 3.64
C ILE A 209 -9.99 12.14 4.72
N SER A 210 -9.89 13.47 4.58
CA SER A 210 -9.26 14.32 5.59
C SER A 210 -9.96 14.25 6.95
N ALA A 211 -11.29 14.28 6.98
CA ALA A 211 -12.06 14.13 8.21
C ALA A 211 -11.80 12.77 8.88
N SER A 212 -11.76 11.69 8.09
CA SER A 212 -11.46 10.36 8.60
C SER A 212 -10.04 10.23 9.18
N LEU A 213 -9.04 10.86 8.55
CA LEU A 213 -7.67 10.87 9.08
C LEU A 213 -7.56 11.72 10.35
N PHE A 214 -8.26 12.84 10.41
CA PHE A 214 -8.30 13.70 11.59
C PHE A 214 -8.92 12.96 12.80
N LEU A 215 -10.06 12.29 12.59
CA LEU A 215 -10.65 11.43 13.61
C LEU A 215 -9.71 10.30 14.06
N GLY A 216 -8.95 9.72 13.12
CA GLY A 216 -7.93 8.72 13.44
C GLY A 216 -6.75 9.29 14.25
N GLU A 217 -6.38 10.56 14.03
CA GLU A 217 -5.38 11.26 14.84
C GLU A 217 -5.90 11.53 16.25
N GLU A 218 -7.12 12.04 16.39
CA GLU A 218 -7.75 12.29 17.68
C GLU A 218 -7.86 10.99 18.50
N GLN A 219 -8.27 9.88 17.88
CA GLN A 219 -8.29 8.57 18.53
C GLN A 219 -6.90 8.10 18.97
N ASN A 220 -5.87 8.32 18.16
CA ASN A 220 -4.49 7.99 18.55
C ASN A 220 -4.03 8.81 19.75
N GLN A 221 -4.33 10.12 19.78
CA GLN A 221 -3.98 11.00 20.91
C GLN A 221 -4.72 10.57 22.18
N GLN A 222 -6.01 10.23 22.08
CA GLN A 222 -6.78 9.70 23.19
C GLN A 222 -6.21 8.36 23.69
N ALA A 223 -5.83 7.46 22.79
CA ALA A 223 -5.20 6.18 23.14
C ALA A 223 -3.84 6.36 23.82
N GLU A 224 -3.03 7.34 23.40
CA GLU A 224 -1.78 7.68 24.06
C GLU A 224 -2.01 8.26 25.46
N ALA A 225 -2.94 9.21 25.62
CA ALA A 225 -3.31 9.75 26.93
C ALA A 225 -3.87 8.68 27.89
N GLN A 226 -4.66 7.73 27.38
CA GLN A 226 -5.15 6.59 28.15
C GLN A 226 -4.00 5.66 28.58
N ASN A 227 -3.04 5.38 27.69
CA ASN A 227 -1.87 4.58 28.02
C ASN A 227 -0.99 5.24 29.08
N ASP A 228 -0.78 6.55 29.01
CA ASP A 228 -0.03 7.31 30.02
C ASP A 228 -0.73 7.26 31.37
N THR A 229 -2.06 7.45 31.38
CA THR A 229 -2.89 7.33 32.58
C THR A 229 -2.79 5.93 33.18
N ARG A 230 -2.82 4.89 32.33
CA ARG A 230 -2.67 3.49 32.74
C ARG A 230 -1.29 3.23 33.37
N GLN A 231 -0.21 3.73 32.78
CA GLN A 231 1.14 3.59 33.33
C GLN A 231 1.28 4.28 34.69
N LEU A 232 0.67 5.46 34.85
CA LEU A 232 0.63 6.16 36.13
C LEU A 232 -0.12 5.35 37.18
N LEU A 233 -1.29 4.79 36.84
CA LEU A 233 -2.06 3.95 37.75
C LEU A 233 -1.33 2.66 38.13
N ILE A 234 -0.64 2.00 37.19
CA ILE A 234 0.19 0.81 37.45
C ILE A 234 1.33 1.16 38.42
N THR A 235 2.02 2.29 38.19
CA THR A 235 3.12 2.71 39.07
C THR A 235 2.63 2.96 40.49
N ARG A 236 1.47 3.61 40.63
CA ARG A 236 0.84 3.84 41.94
C ARG A 236 0.34 2.53 42.58
N GLN A 237 -0.14 1.58 41.79
CA GLN A 237 -0.51 0.24 42.28
C GLN A 237 0.69 -0.50 42.86
N VAL A 238 1.83 -0.50 42.15
CA VAL A 238 3.07 -1.14 42.64
C VAL A 238 3.52 -0.51 43.95
N ARG A 239 3.41 0.82 44.08
CA ARG A 239 3.75 1.53 45.31
C ARG A 239 2.83 1.15 46.48
N LEU A 240 1.51 1.10 46.25
CA LEU A 240 0.55 0.69 47.27
C LEU A 240 0.76 -0.77 47.68
N GLN A 241 1.05 -1.66 46.72
CA GLN A 241 1.34 -3.05 47.03
C GLN A 241 2.57 -3.18 47.93
N ALA A 242 3.65 -2.45 47.62
CA ALA A 242 4.85 -2.46 48.46
C ALA A 242 4.60 -1.91 49.88
N GLU A 243 3.71 -0.92 50.02
CA GLU A 243 3.29 -0.39 51.32
C GLU A 243 2.47 -1.41 52.12
N VAL A 244 1.53 -2.11 51.48
CA VAL A 244 0.78 -3.21 52.09
C VAL A 244 1.72 -4.32 52.56
N ASP A 245 2.68 -4.72 51.72
CA ASP A 245 3.65 -5.76 52.05
C ASP A 245 4.53 -5.35 53.25
N GLN A 246 4.92 -4.07 53.33
CA GLN A 246 5.65 -3.53 54.49
C GLN A 246 4.81 -3.57 55.77
N LEU A 247 3.55 -3.14 55.72
CA LEU A 247 2.67 -3.15 56.89
C LEU A 247 2.45 -4.58 57.42
N TRP A 248 2.32 -5.57 56.53
CA TRP A 248 2.22 -6.98 56.93
C TRP A 248 3.52 -7.50 57.55
N LEU A 249 4.68 -7.12 57.02
CA LEU A 249 5.98 -7.46 57.63
C LEU A 249 6.13 -6.81 59.02
N ASP A 250 5.76 -5.55 59.17
CA ASP A 250 5.81 -4.83 60.45
C ASP A 250 4.88 -5.50 61.48
N TRP A 251 3.66 -5.87 61.07
CA TRP A 251 2.72 -6.64 61.88
C TRP A 251 3.32 -7.99 62.34
N GLU A 252 3.92 -8.74 61.42
CA GLU A 252 4.52 -10.05 61.73
C GLU A 252 5.69 -9.92 62.69
N THR A 253 6.57 -8.93 62.48
CA THR A 253 7.71 -8.68 63.38
C THR A 253 7.26 -8.27 64.78
N GLU A 254 6.16 -7.52 64.92
CA GLU A 254 5.62 -7.14 66.22
C GLU A 254 5.01 -8.34 66.95
N CYS A 255 4.24 -9.17 66.25
CA CYS A 255 3.70 -10.41 66.81
C CYS A 255 4.81 -11.36 67.31
N GLN A 256 5.95 -11.42 66.61
CA GLN A 256 7.11 -12.24 67.02
C GLN A 256 7.82 -11.72 68.29
N ARG A 257 7.69 -10.42 68.64
CA ARG A 257 8.44 -9.79 69.74
C ARG A 257 7.80 -9.88 71.12
N GLY A 258 6.52 -10.22 71.22
CA GLY A 258 5.84 -10.24 72.52
C GLY A 258 4.37 -10.69 72.51
N GLY A 259 3.90 -11.24 71.40
CA GLY A 259 2.49 -11.56 71.16
C GLY A 259 1.75 -10.44 70.41
N CYS A 260 0.73 -10.81 69.64
CA CYS A 260 -0.12 -9.86 68.91
C CYS A 260 -1.00 -9.05 69.88
N GLY A 261 -0.43 -7.97 70.44
CA GLY A 261 -1.14 -7.04 71.30
C GLY A 261 -1.80 -5.89 70.52
N HIS A 262 -2.25 -4.86 71.24
CA HIS A 262 -2.96 -3.71 70.66
C HIS A 262 -2.18 -2.99 69.53
N LEU A 263 -0.85 -3.00 69.55
CA LEU A 263 -0.06 -2.39 68.47
C LEU A 263 -0.20 -3.18 67.16
N ALA A 264 -0.18 -4.51 67.24
CA ALA A 264 -0.39 -5.39 66.10
C ALA A 264 -1.81 -5.19 65.53
N ASP A 265 -2.84 -5.09 66.38
CA ASP A 265 -4.22 -4.83 65.93
C ASP A 265 -4.33 -3.51 65.14
N LYS A 266 -3.58 -2.48 65.55
CA LYS A 266 -3.55 -1.20 64.86
C LYS A 266 -2.88 -1.31 63.48
N ILE A 267 -1.73 -1.99 63.40
CA ILE A 267 -1.03 -2.21 62.12
C ILE A 267 -1.88 -3.07 61.19
N GLU A 268 -2.57 -4.10 61.71
CA GLU A 268 -3.49 -4.93 60.93
C GLU A 268 -4.65 -4.12 60.35
N ALA A 269 -5.23 -3.20 61.12
CA ALA A 269 -6.28 -2.32 60.64
C ALA A 269 -5.77 -1.39 59.52
N GLU A 270 -4.56 -0.82 59.68
CA GLU A 270 -3.90 0.00 58.65
C GLU A 270 -3.59 -0.82 57.39
N ALA A 271 -3.08 -2.04 57.54
CA ALA A 271 -2.80 -2.97 56.43
C ALA A 271 -4.07 -3.32 55.64
N LYS A 272 -5.18 -3.61 56.32
CA LYS A 272 -6.48 -3.91 55.69
C LYS A 272 -7.03 -2.73 54.90
N VAL A 273 -6.89 -1.51 55.41
CA VAL A 273 -7.31 -0.28 54.71
C VAL A 273 -6.46 -0.08 53.45
N ALA A 274 -5.14 -0.25 53.56
CA ALA A 274 -4.23 -0.14 52.42
C ALA A 274 -4.49 -1.22 51.36
N GLU A 275 -4.78 -2.46 51.78
CA GLU A 275 -5.14 -3.57 50.89
C GLU A 275 -6.43 -3.29 50.12
N GLN A 276 -7.44 -2.72 50.78
CA GLN A 276 -8.69 -2.34 50.13
C GLN A 276 -8.48 -1.23 49.09
N ALA A 277 -7.67 -0.21 49.42
CA ALA A 277 -7.30 0.83 48.47
C ALA A 277 -6.55 0.27 47.24
N ALA A 278 -5.64 -0.70 47.46
CA ALA A 278 -4.94 -1.39 46.37
C ALA A 278 -5.89 -2.21 45.47
N LYS A 279 -6.92 -2.85 46.05
CA LYS A 279 -7.94 -3.59 45.28
C LYS A 279 -8.82 -2.68 44.44
N GLU A 280 -9.25 -1.55 45.00
CA GLU A 280 -10.06 -0.56 44.27
C GLU A 280 -9.29 0.01 43.08
N GLN A 281 -8.00 0.31 43.28
CA GLN A 281 -7.16 0.82 42.21
C GLN A 281 -6.87 -0.23 41.13
N LEU A 282 -6.71 -1.51 41.50
CA LEU A 282 -6.63 -2.61 40.54
C LEU A 282 -7.90 -2.72 39.70
N ALA A 283 -9.08 -2.61 40.31
CA ALA A 283 -10.35 -2.64 39.60
C ALA A 283 -10.46 -1.49 38.58
N GLN A 284 -9.95 -0.31 38.91
CA GLN A 284 -9.89 0.82 37.99
C GLN A 284 -8.94 0.58 36.81
N ILE A 285 -7.80 -0.09 37.03
CA ILE A 285 -6.87 -0.47 35.94
C ILE A 285 -7.52 -1.49 35.00
N ILE A 286 -8.23 -2.47 35.55
CA ILE A 286 -8.91 -3.51 34.77
C ILE A 286 -9.99 -2.87 33.89
N SER A 287 -10.84 -2.00 34.44
CA SER A 287 -11.90 -1.35 33.68
C SER A 287 -11.37 -0.46 32.54
N LEU A 288 -10.28 0.27 32.76
CA LEU A 288 -9.61 1.04 31.70
C LEU A 288 -8.97 0.14 30.64
N THR A 289 -8.48 -1.03 31.02
CA THR A 289 -7.90 -2.01 30.08
C THR A 289 -8.98 -2.63 29.19
N GLU A 290 -10.16 -2.93 29.75
CA GLU A 290 -11.30 -3.45 28.99
C GLU A 290 -11.90 -2.40 28.04
N ALA A 291 -11.97 -1.14 28.47
CA ALA A 291 -12.46 -0.04 27.65
C ALA A 291 -11.55 0.31 26.46
N GLY A 292 -10.23 0.10 26.58
CA GLY A 292 -9.25 0.45 25.56
C GLY A 292 -9.17 -0.49 24.36
N ASN A 293 -9.85 -1.65 24.36
CA ASN A 293 -9.74 -2.67 23.31
C ASN A 293 -10.72 -2.48 22.12
N GLN A 294 -11.19 -1.27 21.84
CA GLN A 294 -12.15 -1.02 20.75
C GLN A 294 -11.52 -1.00 19.33
N PRO A 295 -12.28 -1.39 18.28
CA PRO A 295 -11.74 -1.87 17.01
C PRO A 295 -11.50 -0.81 15.92
N SER A 296 -11.31 0.47 16.25
CA SER A 296 -10.97 1.50 15.24
C SER A 296 -9.50 1.47 14.78
N ASP A 297 -8.85 0.32 15.03
CA ASP A 297 -7.43 0.05 14.86
C ASP A 297 -6.91 0.32 13.45
N PHE A 298 -7.71 0.11 12.39
CA PHE A 298 -7.18 0.25 11.03
C PHE A 298 -6.84 1.70 10.68
N ILE A 299 -7.78 2.64 10.87
CA ILE A 299 -7.57 4.05 10.53
C ILE A 299 -6.52 4.66 11.47
N ALA A 300 -6.60 4.36 12.77
CA ALA A 300 -5.62 4.78 13.75
C ALA A 300 -4.19 4.29 13.39
N ARG A 301 -4.03 2.99 13.04
CA ARG A 301 -2.74 2.43 12.60
C ARG A 301 -2.28 3.03 11.26
N ALA A 302 -3.19 3.27 10.32
CA ALA A 302 -2.85 3.88 9.04
C ALA A 302 -2.33 5.30 9.23
N VAL A 303 -3.02 6.13 10.03
CA VAL A 303 -2.58 7.48 10.41
C VAL A 303 -1.22 7.43 11.10
N LYS A 304 -1.02 6.53 12.06
CA LYS A 304 0.26 6.36 12.75
C LYS A 304 1.39 5.94 11.79
N THR A 305 1.09 5.10 10.81
CA THR A 305 2.05 4.67 9.78
C THR A 305 2.41 5.83 8.85
N PHE A 306 1.42 6.63 8.42
CA PHE A 306 1.66 7.81 7.59
C PHE A 306 2.44 8.90 8.33
N ALA A 307 2.17 9.10 9.62
CA ALA A 307 2.95 9.98 10.48
C ALA A 307 4.40 9.51 10.61
N LYS A 308 4.64 8.21 10.86
CA LYS A 308 5.99 7.62 10.89
C LYS A 308 6.77 7.81 9.59
N LEU A 309 6.08 7.75 8.46
CA LEU A 309 6.66 7.97 7.13
C LEU A 309 6.84 9.46 6.80
N ARG A 310 6.53 10.39 7.72
CA ARG A 310 6.53 11.85 7.52
C ARG A 310 5.62 12.32 6.37
N LEU A 311 4.61 11.51 6.04
CA LEU A 311 3.63 11.82 5.01
C LEU A 311 2.47 12.63 5.60
N PHE A 312 2.18 12.47 6.90
CA PHE A 312 1.12 13.16 7.65
C PHE A 312 1.72 13.90 8.86
N GLY A 313 1.19 15.07 9.25
CA GLY A 313 1.69 15.91 10.35
C GLY A 313 2.02 17.37 9.95
N GLU A 314 2.54 18.17 10.89
CA GLU A 314 2.76 19.64 10.82
C GLU A 314 2.93 20.20 9.38
N GLY A 315 1.86 20.80 8.86
CA GLY A 315 1.83 21.47 7.56
C GLY A 315 1.54 20.58 6.33
N ARG A 316 1.33 19.27 6.50
CA ARG A 316 1.12 18.30 5.39
C ARG A 316 -0.23 17.57 5.44
N ASN A 317 -1.14 18.00 6.33
CA ASN A 317 -2.41 17.33 6.60
C ASN A 317 -3.32 17.20 5.37
N LEU A 318 -3.15 18.07 4.37
CA LEU A 318 -3.96 18.06 3.15
C LEU A 318 -3.40 17.16 2.03
N LEU A 319 -2.10 16.84 2.05
CA LEU A 319 -1.39 16.30 0.90
C LEU A 319 -1.73 14.81 0.66
N ILE A 320 -1.80 14.00 1.72
CA ILE A 320 -2.21 12.60 1.62
C ILE A 320 -3.69 12.48 1.21
N PRO A 321 -4.67 13.13 1.88
CA PRO A 321 -6.06 13.08 1.46
C PRO A 321 -6.24 13.45 -0.01
N LEU A 322 -5.56 14.51 -0.45
CA LEU A 322 -5.62 14.98 -1.83
C LEU A 322 -5.02 13.94 -2.79
N LEU A 323 -3.85 13.38 -2.47
CA LEU A 323 -3.22 12.37 -3.31
C LEU A 323 -4.05 11.10 -3.39
N LEU A 324 -4.61 10.63 -2.26
CA LEU A 324 -5.48 9.45 -2.23
C LEU A 324 -6.76 9.70 -3.05
N ALA A 325 -7.42 10.83 -2.84
CA ALA A 325 -8.58 11.24 -3.63
C ALA A 325 -8.25 11.30 -5.12
N LEU A 326 -7.16 11.97 -5.51
CA LEU A 326 -6.74 12.08 -6.90
C LEU A 326 -6.45 10.70 -7.54
N THR A 327 -5.77 9.81 -6.83
CA THR A 327 -5.49 8.45 -7.34
C THR A 327 -6.77 7.63 -7.52
N LEU A 328 -7.71 7.74 -6.57
CA LEU A 328 -8.98 7.03 -6.61
C LEU A 328 -9.88 7.57 -7.73
N GLU A 329 -9.89 8.88 -7.93
CA GLU A 329 -10.58 9.56 -9.04
C GLU A 329 -10.01 9.14 -10.40
N ILE A 330 -8.69 9.18 -10.59
CA ILE A 330 -8.05 8.75 -11.84
C ILE A 330 -8.37 7.27 -12.12
N ALA A 331 -8.29 6.42 -11.10
CA ALA A 331 -8.61 4.99 -11.24
C ALA A 331 -10.08 4.77 -11.62
N ALA A 332 -11.01 5.50 -11.02
CA ALA A 332 -12.44 5.41 -11.33
C ALA A 332 -12.80 5.96 -12.71
N LEU A 333 -12.14 7.05 -13.13
CA LEU A 333 -12.34 7.71 -14.42
C LEU A 333 -11.82 6.87 -15.58
N PHE A 334 -10.57 6.38 -15.48
CA PHE A 334 -9.90 5.69 -16.57
C PHE A 334 -10.01 4.17 -16.52
N GLY A 335 -10.27 3.57 -15.36
CA GLY A 335 -10.41 2.11 -15.22
C GLY A 335 -11.48 1.52 -16.15
N PRO A 336 -12.74 1.98 -16.07
CA PRO A 336 -13.81 1.52 -16.96
C PRO A 336 -13.52 1.82 -18.43
N ALA A 337 -12.92 2.98 -18.73
CA ALA A 337 -12.62 3.41 -20.08
C ALA A 337 -11.54 2.54 -20.75
N LEU A 338 -10.48 2.18 -20.02
CA LEU A 338 -9.42 1.29 -20.48
C LEU A 338 -9.90 -0.16 -20.65
N LEU A 339 -10.90 -0.58 -19.86
CA LEU A 339 -11.51 -1.90 -19.97
C LEU A 339 -12.52 -1.99 -21.13
N LEU A 340 -13.28 -0.92 -21.39
CA LEU A 340 -14.28 -0.87 -22.46
C LEU A 340 -13.68 -0.56 -23.83
N GLY A 341 -12.56 0.17 -23.90
CA GLY A 341 -11.87 0.52 -25.15
C GLY A 341 -11.01 -0.61 -25.74
N ARG A 342 -10.98 -1.79 -25.13
CA ARG A 342 -10.15 -2.93 -25.55
C ARG A 342 -10.89 -3.90 -26.48
N ARG A 343 -11.75 -3.38 -27.36
CA ARG A 343 -12.48 -4.17 -28.37
C ARG A 343 -11.84 -4.06 -29.74
#